data_AF-A0A0S8A9H2-F1
#
_entry.id   AF-A0A0S8A9H2-F1
#
_cell.length_a   1.000
_cell.length_b   1.000
_cell.length_c   1.000
_cell.angle_alpha   90.00
_cell.angle_beta   90.00
_cell.angle_gamma   90.00
#
_symmetry.space_group_name_H-M   'P 1'
#
loop_
_entity.id
_entity.type
_entity.pdbx_description
1 polymer ?
#
loop_
_entity_poly.entity_id
_entity_poly.type
_entity_poly.pdbx_seq_one_letter_code
_entity_poly.pdbx_strand_id
1 'polypeptide(L)'
;AADLLRQKGIRKVGAFMVPRTMSSTTSACLATAFKIKGMSYSISSACATSAHCIGHGGELIQMGKQDIVFAGGGEELHWSMSMLFDAMGALSSKYNDSPSTASRAFDVSRDGFVISGGGGILVLEELQHALARGAKIYAELVGYGATSDGFDMVQPSGEGAVRCMQQATKYLQKPVDYINAHGTSTPIGDVRELEAISKVFGDNVPTISSTKSLTGHALGAAGVNEAIYSLLMLENDFVCESAHISDLDPAAENMPIARSRVDNAGLTTVMSNSFGFGGTNCSLVFQRYDE
;
A
#
# COMPACT_ATOMS: atom_id res chain seq x y z
N ALA A 1 5.89 4.59 -27.51
CA ALA A 1 7.19 4.91 -28.16
C ALA A 1 7.50 3.97 -29.31
N ALA A 2 7.49 2.65 -29.07
CA ALA A 2 7.80 1.64 -30.09
C ALA A 2 6.94 1.77 -31.37
N ASP A 3 5.63 1.99 -31.23
CA ASP A 3 4.76 2.10 -32.41
C ASP A 3 4.97 3.41 -33.19
N LEU A 4 5.28 4.52 -32.51
CA LEU A 4 5.67 5.76 -33.18
C LEU A 4 6.97 5.58 -33.99
N LEU A 5 7.94 4.85 -33.44
CA LEU A 5 9.17 4.50 -34.14
C LEU A 5 8.86 3.67 -35.40
N ARG A 6 8.07 2.59 -35.25
CA ARG A 6 7.71 1.68 -36.35
C ARG A 6 6.91 2.37 -37.45
N GLN A 7 5.92 3.20 -37.09
CA GLN A 7 4.98 3.78 -38.04
C GLN A 7 5.47 5.11 -38.63
N LYS A 8 6.21 5.91 -37.87
CA LYS A 8 6.49 7.32 -38.20
C LYS A 8 7.96 7.74 -38.02
N GLY A 9 8.84 6.83 -37.63
CA GLY A 9 10.29 7.04 -37.51
C GLY A 9 10.74 7.73 -36.21
N ILE A 10 12.05 7.70 -35.95
CA ILE A 10 12.66 8.11 -34.67
C ILE A 10 12.33 9.55 -34.25
N ARG A 11 12.24 10.49 -35.21
CA ARG A 11 11.91 11.89 -34.91
C ARG A 11 10.53 12.06 -34.28
N LYS A 12 9.58 11.15 -34.55
CA LYS A 12 8.21 11.22 -34.01
C LYS A 12 8.06 10.62 -32.62
N VAL A 13 9.09 9.94 -32.10
CA VAL A 13 9.11 9.47 -30.70
C VAL A 13 9.18 10.67 -29.75
N GLY A 14 9.97 11.69 -30.08
CA GLY A 14 10.15 12.90 -29.27
C GLY A 14 11.18 12.75 -28.16
N ALA A 15 11.78 13.86 -27.74
CA ALA A 15 12.91 13.89 -26.81
C ALA A 15 12.53 13.61 -25.34
N PHE A 16 11.25 13.73 -24.98
CA PHE A 16 10.79 13.63 -23.60
C PHE A 16 10.28 12.24 -23.22
N MET A 17 10.44 11.23 -24.08
CA MET A 17 9.95 9.88 -23.76
C MET A 17 10.77 9.18 -22.68
N VAL A 18 12.09 9.42 -22.62
CA VAL A 18 12.96 8.77 -21.63
C VAL A 18 12.54 9.10 -20.19
N PRO A 19 12.35 10.37 -19.79
CA PRO A 19 11.88 10.68 -18.44
C PRO A 19 10.50 10.12 -18.11
N ARG A 20 9.65 9.83 -19.11
CA ARG A 20 8.31 9.27 -18.89
C ARG A 20 8.31 7.76 -18.69
N THR A 21 9.30 7.04 -19.22
CA THR A 21 9.31 5.57 -19.22
C THR A 21 10.39 4.95 -18.35
N MET A 22 11.38 5.72 -17.90
CA MET A 22 12.38 5.20 -16.96
C MET A 22 11.73 4.88 -15.61
N SER A 23 12.18 3.83 -14.92
CA SER A 23 11.62 3.40 -13.64
C SER A 23 11.72 4.46 -12.53
N SER A 24 12.62 5.44 -12.67
CA SER A 24 12.75 6.60 -11.79
C SER A 24 11.91 7.82 -12.19
N THR A 25 10.94 7.66 -13.12
CA THR A 25 10.10 8.75 -13.66
C THR A 25 9.51 9.64 -12.56
N THR A 26 8.91 9.04 -11.53
CA THR A 26 8.24 9.76 -10.45
C THR A 26 9.22 10.62 -9.65
N SER A 27 10.33 10.04 -9.18
CA SER A 27 11.32 10.79 -8.38
C SER A 27 12.01 11.86 -9.21
N ALA A 28 12.45 11.55 -10.43
CA ALA A 28 13.18 12.49 -11.27
C ALA A 28 12.33 13.70 -11.70
N CYS A 29 11.06 13.47 -12.09
CA CYS A 29 10.16 14.54 -12.48
C CYS A 29 9.85 15.47 -11.30
N LEU A 30 9.52 14.91 -10.13
CA LEU A 30 9.21 15.71 -8.93
C LEU A 30 10.46 16.41 -8.39
N ALA A 31 11.59 15.71 -8.26
CA ALA A 31 12.82 16.30 -7.74
C ALA A 31 13.30 17.48 -8.59
N THR A 32 13.23 17.35 -9.92
CA THR A 32 13.58 18.43 -10.85
C THR A 32 12.61 19.61 -10.72
N ALA A 33 11.30 19.35 -10.71
CA ALA A 33 10.27 20.38 -10.64
C ALA A 33 10.31 21.17 -9.31
N PHE A 34 10.49 20.46 -8.19
CA PHE A 34 10.52 21.02 -6.84
C PHE A 34 11.92 21.40 -6.36
N LYS A 35 12.93 21.30 -7.22
CA LYS A 35 14.33 21.66 -6.95
C LYS A 35 14.91 20.95 -5.72
N ILE A 36 14.55 19.69 -5.51
CA ILE A 36 15.06 18.86 -4.40
C ILE A 36 16.58 18.74 -4.52
N LYS A 37 17.28 18.98 -3.41
CA LYS A 37 18.75 18.95 -3.32
C LYS A 37 19.30 17.83 -2.45
N GLY A 38 18.43 17.18 -1.69
CA GLY A 38 18.74 16.01 -0.89
C GLY A 38 18.66 14.71 -1.69
N MET A 39 18.17 13.65 -1.05
CA MET A 39 18.02 12.33 -1.65
C MET A 39 17.01 12.33 -2.81
N SER A 40 17.33 11.62 -3.90
CA SER A 40 16.47 11.56 -5.10
C SER A 40 16.68 10.26 -5.90
N TYR A 41 15.82 9.27 -5.68
CA TYR A 41 15.70 8.04 -6.48
C TYR A 41 14.32 7.41 -6.27
N SER A 42 14.04 6.34 -7.01
CA SER A 42 12.82 5.55 -6.86
C SER A 42 13.15 4.14 -6.36
N ILE A 43 12.37 3.66 -5.40
CA ILE A 43 12.27 2.23 -5.08
C ILE A 43 11.10 1.67 -5.89
N SER A 44 11.21 0.41 -6.32
CA SER A 44 10.13 -0.32 -6.98
C SER A 44 10.14 -1.75 -6.47
N SER A 45 8.97 -2.22 -6.03
CA SER A 45 8.77 -3.54 -5.46
C SER A 45 7.31 -3.97 -5.63
N ALA A 46 6.83 -3.90 -6.87
CA ALA A 46 5.43 -4.19 -7.23
C ALA A 46 4.44 -3.44 -6.31
N CYS A 47 3.48 -4.14 -5.72
CA CYS A 47 2.44 -3.59 -4.85
C CYS A 47 2.99 -2.93 -3.57
N ALA A 48 4.21 -3.28 -3.14
CA ALA A 48 4.87 -2.73 -1.96
C ALA A 48 5.68 -1.45 -2.25
N THR A 49 5.72 -0.98 -3.49
CA THR A 49 6.61 0.10 -3.97
C THR A 49 6.59 1.35 -3.08
N SER A 50 5.44 2.00 -2.95
CA SER A 50 5.35 3.26 -2.20
C SER A 50 5.42 3.05 -0.68
N ALA A 51 5.05 1.88 -0.17
CA ALA A 51 5.23 1.54 1.23
C ALA A 51 6.73 1.44 1.58
N HIS A 52 7.54 0.81 0.73
CA HIS A 52 9.00 0.83 0.88
C HIS A 52 9.59 2.23 0.73
N CYS A 53 9.07 3.07 -0.17
CA CYS A 53 9.50 4.47 -0.24
C CYS A 53 9.29 5.20 1.11
N ILE A 54 8.15 4.97 1.77
CA ILE A 54 7.83 5.56 3.08
C ILE A 54 8.75 5.01 4.17
N GLY A 55 8.84 3.67 4.29
CA GLY A 55 9.71 3.03 5.29
C GLY A 55 11.16 3.50 5.17
N HIS A 56 11.70 3.51 3.95
CA HIS A 56 13.05 3.99 3.69
C HIS A 56 13.22 5.50 3.94
N GLY A 57 12.20 6.31 3.65
CA GLY A 57 12.18 7.72 4.02
C GLY A 57 12.29 7.92 5.54
N GLY A 58 11.60 7.08 6.31
CA GLY A 58 11.74 7.01 7.77
C GLY A 58 13.16 6.65 8.21
N GLU A 59 13.77 5.64 7.59
CA GLU A 59 15.16 5.24 7.89
C GLU A 59 16.17 6.37 7.60
N LEU A 60 15.99 7.13 6.52
CA LEU A 60 16.87 8.27 6.20
C LEU A 60 16.84 9.34 7.29
N ILE A 61 15.65 9.60 7.86
CA ILE A 61 15.47 10.52 8.98
C ILE A 61 16.08 9.94 10.25
N GLN A 62 15.79 8.67 10.57
CA GLN A 62 16.35 7.98 11.74
C GLN A 62 17.89 7.92 11.73
N MET A 63 18.49 7.79 10.55
CA MET A 63 19.94 7.82 10.35
C MET A 63 20.55 9.25 10.39
N GLY A 64 19.74 10.30 10.55
CA GLY A 64 20.18 11.69 10.51
C GLY A 64 20.71 12.11 9.13
N LYS A 65 20.29 11.43 8.05
CA LYS A 65 20.73 11.75 6.69
C LYS A 65 19.89 12.85 6.06
N GLN A 66 18.62 12.99 6.42
CA GLN A 66 17.68 14.00 5.92
C GLN A 66 16.74 14.41 7.06
N ASP A 67 16.40 15.70 7.16
CA ASP A 67 15.39 16.16 8.12
C ASP A 67 13.97 16.03 7.56
N ILE A 68 13.82 16.14 6.23
CA ILE A 68 12.54 16.02 5.51
C ILE A 68 12.70 15.07 4.32
N VAL A 69 11.74 14.15 4.15
CA VAL A 69 11.63 13.27 2.98
C VAL A 69 10.22 13.29 2.43
N PHE A 70 10.08 13.58 1.12
CA PHE A 70 8.82 13.36 0.39
C PHE A 70 8.79 11.91 -0.08
N ALA A 71 7.90 11.11 0.51
CA ALA A 71 7.83 9.67 0.25
C ALA A 71 6.45 9.26 -0.28
N GLY A 72 6.44 8.42 -1.31
CA GLY A 72 5.20 7.92 -1.91
C GLY A 72 5.43 7.29 -3.27
N GLY A 73 4.45 7.41 -4.15
CA GLY A 73 4.47 6.78 -5.47
C GLY A 73 3.30 7.19 -6.33
N GLY A 74 3.38 6.80 -7.60
CA GLY A 74 2.34 7.03 -8.59
C GLY A 74 2.32 5.89 -9.59
N GLU A 75 1.15 5.63 -10.15
CA GLU A 75 0.94 4.62 -11.18
C GLU A 75 -0.05 5.13 -12.22
N GLU A 76 0.27 4.93 -13.50
CA GLU A 76 -0.67 5.20 -14.58
C GLU A 76 -1.73 4.09 -14.69
N LEU A 77 -2.95 4.45 -15.12
CA LEU A 77 -3.94 3.48 -15.54
C LEU A 77 -3.99 3.44 -17.07
N HIS A 78 -3.41 2.41 -17.67
CA HIS A 78 -3.36 2.26 -19.12
C HIS A 78 -3.49 0.80 -19.54
N TRP A 79 -4.26 0.56 -20.61
CA TRP A 79 -4.59 -0.79 -21.09
C TRP A 79 -3.35 -1.63 -21.42
N SER A 80 -2.26 -1.01 -21.87
CA SER A 80 -1.02 -1.75 -22.19
C SER A 80 -0.36 -2.38 -20.96
N MET A 81 -0.66 -1.86 -19.77
CA MET A 81 -0.27 -2.48 -18.52
C MET A 81 -1.37 -3.39 -17.98
N SER A 82 -2.64 -2.96 -18.02
CA SER A 82 -3.78 -3.77 -17.56
C SER A 82 -3.87 -5.12 -18.29
N MET A 83 -3.59 -5.15 -19.60
CA MET A 83 -3.61 -6.39 -20.39
C MET A 83 -2.60 -7.43 -19.89
N LEU A 84 -1.51 -7.02 -19.23
CA LEU A 84 -0.50 -7.95 -18.71
C LEU A 84 -1.06 -8.74 -17.53
N PHE A 85 -1.86 -8.07 -16.68
CA PHE A 85 -2.55 -8.71 -15.55
C PHE A 85 -3.75 -9.53 -16.00
N ASP A 86 -4.49 -9.05 -17.00
CA ASP A 86 -5.60 -9.78 -17.60
C ASP A 86 -5.13 -11.09 -18.27
N ALA A 87 -4.01 -11.03 -19.01
CA ALA A 87 -3.41 -12.20 -19.68
C ALA A 87 -2.95 -13.29 -18.72
N MET A 88 -2.67 -12.96 -17.45
CA MET A 88 -2.35 -13.93 -16.40
C MET A 88 -3.55 -14.28 -15.50
N GLY A 89 -4.76 -13.79 -15.82
CA GLY A 89 -5.99 -14.09 -15.10
C GLY A 89 -6.05 -13.51 -13.68
N ALA A 90 -5.35 -12.40 -13.42
CA ALA A 90 -5.29 -11.79 -12.09
C ALA A 90 -6.40 -10.75 -11.84
N LEU A 91 -7.05 -10.26 -12.91
CA LEU A 91 -8.12 -9.26 -12.82
C LEU A 91 -9.49 -9.90 -12.63
N SER A 92 -10.36 -9.23 -11.88
CA SER A 92 -11.78 -9.60 -11.80
C SER A 92 -12.43 -9.56 -13.19
N SER A 93 -13.22 -10.58 -13.52
CA SER A 93 -13.89 -10.71 -14.82
C SER A 93 -15.36 -11.15 -14.71
N LYS A 94 -15.78 -11.74 -13.59
CA LYS A 94 -17.15 -12.20 -13.36
C LYS A 94 -18.13 -11.07 -13.04
N TYR A 95 -17.64 -9.89 -12.68
CA TYR A 95 -18.45 -8.76 -12.23
C TYR A 95 -18.44 -7.58 -13.20
N ASN A 96 -18.15 -7.83 -14.48
CA ASN A 96 -18.19 -6.79 -15.52
C ASN A 96 -19.56 -6.11 -15.66
N ASP A 97 -20.65 -6.84 -15.40
CA ASP A 97 -22.02 -6.29 -15.41
C ASP A 97 -22.39 -5.53 -14.11
N SER A 98 -21.54 -5.58 -13.09
CA SER A 98 -21.72 -4.90 -11.79
C SER A 98 -20.39 -4.30 -11.27
N PRO A 99 -19.73 -3.44 -12.06
CA PRO A 99 -18.33 -3.07 -11.88
C PRO A 99 -18.05 -2.38 -10.54
N SER A 100 -19.03 -1.68 -9.97
CA SER A 100 -18.89 -1.01 -8.67
C SER A 100 -18.67 -1.98 -7.51
N THR A 101 -18.96 -3.28 -7.67
CA THR A 101 -18.77 -4.30 -6.63
C THR A 101 -17.71 -5.33 -6.96
N ALA A 102 -17.01 -5.19 -8.10
CA ALA A 102 -16.07 -6.19 -8.60
C ALA A 102 -14.86 -6.41 -7.68
N SER A 103 -14.39 -5.34 -7.01
CA SER A 103 -13.37 -5.46 -5.96
C SER A 103 -14.06 -5.74 -4.63
N ARG A 104 -13.84 -6.93 -4.08
CA ARG A 104 -14.58 -7.47 -2.93
C ARG A 104 -13.70 -8.39 -2.10
N ALA A 105 -12.66 -7.81 -1.51
CA ALA A 105 -11.75 -8.56 -0.64
C ALA A 105 -12.51 -9.27 0.49
N PHE A 106 -12.10 -10.50 0.77
CA PHE A 106 -12.72 -11.42 1.75
C PHE A 106 -14.11 -11.95 1.42
N ASP A 107 -14.74 -11.56 0.30
CA ASP A 107 -15.97 -12.19 -0.17
C ASP A 107 -15.67 -13.56 -0.78
N VAL A 108 -16.48 -14.58 -0.47
CA VAL A 108 -16.29 -15.97 -0.94
C VAL A 108 -16.29 -16.08 -2.47
N SER A 109 -16.91 -15.13 -3.16
CA SER A 109 -17.06 -15.12 -4.61
C SER A 109 -16.06 -14.21 -5.35
N ARG A 110 -15.10 -13.60 -4.64
CA ARG A 110 -14.01 -12.81 -5.23
C ARG A 110 -13.22 -13.60 -6.29
N ASP A 111 -12.85 -12.95 -7.38
CA ASP A 111 -12.27 -13.62 -8.55
C ASP A 111 -11.00 -12.95 -9.12
N GLY A 112 -10.47 -11.94 -8.45
CA GLY A 112 -9.33 -11.17 -8.92
C GLY A 112 -9.39 -9.73 -8.43
N PHE A 113 -8.30 -8.99 -8.61
CA PHE A 113 -8.26 -7.59 -8.24
C PHE A 113 -8.84 -6.70 -9.35
N VAL A 114 -9.28 -5.50 -9.00
CA VAL A 114 -9.64 -4.46 -9.97
C VAL A 114 -8.49 -3.48 -10.07
N ILE A 115 -7.85 -3.37 -11.23
CA ILE A 115 -6.71 -2.44 -11.42
C ILE A 115 -7.18 -0.98 -11.34
N SER A 116 -6.39 -0.15 -10.68
CA SER A 116 -6.59 1.30 -10.66
C SER A 116 -5.27 2.04 -10.85
N GLY A 117 -5.30 3.37 -10.83
CA GLY A 117 -4.12 4.22 -10.92
C GLY A 117 -4.27 5.45 -10.02
N GLY A 118 -3.26 6.29 -9.97
CA GLY A 118 -3.24 7.48 -9.12
C GLY A 118 -1.87 7.74 -8.50
N GLY A 119 -1.83 8.53 -7.44
CA GLY A 119 -0.59 8.79 -6.72
C GLY A 119 -0.84 9.47 -5.38
N GLY A 120 0.16 9.39 -4.50
CA GLY A 120 0.12 9.97 -3.17
C GLY A 120 1.54 10.29 -2.68
N ILE A 121 1.64 11.25 -1.77
CA ILE A 121 2.88 11.67 -1.12
C ILE A 121 2.60 11.95 0.35
N LEU A 122 3.48 11.45 1.22
CA LEU A 122 3.62 11.88 2.61
C LEU A 122 4.84 12.80 2.73
N VAL A 123 4.74 13.80 3.60
CA VAL A 123 5.89 14.56 4.08
C VAL A 123 6.31 13.92 5.39
N LEU A 124 7.43 13.21 5.37
CA LEU A 124 8.07 12.66 6.57
C LEU A 124 9.08 13.68 7.07
N GLU A 125 9.14 13.86 8.39
CA GLU A 125 9.99 14.87 9.00
C GLU A 125 10.51 14.41 10.37
N GLU A 126 11.73 14.81 10.70
CA GLU A 126 12.29 14.62 12.04
C GLU A 126 11.44 15.39 13.07
N LEU A 127 11.15 14.76 14.21
CA LEU A 127 10.18 15.26 15.18
C LEU A 127 10.54 16.65 15.72
N GLN A 128 11.79 16.89 16.12
CA GLN A 128 12.20 18.19 16.64
C GLN A 128 12.14 19.28 15.57
N HIS A 129 12.52 18.96 14.33
CA HIS A 129 12.39 19.85 13.19
C HIS A 129 10.92 20.21 12.91
N ALA A 130 10.01 19.22 12.96
CA ALA A 130 8.57 19.41 12.81
C ALA A 130 7.98 20.29 13.93
N LEU A 131 8.34 20.02 15.19
CA LEU A 131 7.90 20.80 16.36
C LEU A 131 8.40 22.25 16.30
N ALA A 132 9.67 22.45 15.96
CA ALA A 132 10.29 23.78 15.90
C ALA A 132 9.60 24.72 14.91
N ARG A 133 9.01 24.18 13.83
CA ARG A 133 8.25 24.96 12.84
C ARG A 133 6.72 24.92 13.02
N GLY A 134 6.22 24.29 14.09
CA GLY A 134 4.79 24.15 14.34
C GLY A 134 4.06 23.35 13.26
N ALA A 135 4.67 22.28 12.76
CA ALA A 135 4.07 21.42 11.75
C ALA A 135 2.82 20.71 12.29
N LYS A 136 1.83 20.49 11.43
CA LYS A 136 0.75 19.53 11.73
C LYS A 136 1.34 18.12 11.70
N ILE A 137 1.23 17.40 12.81
CA ILE A 137 1.61 15.99 12.91
C ILE A 137 0.36 15.14 12.77
N TYR A 138 0.24 14.39 11.67
CA TYR A 138 -0.87 13.45 11.47
C TYR A 138 -0.68 12.18 12.32
N ALA A 139 0.54 11.65 12.33
CA ALA A 139 0.97 10.51 13.12
C ALA A 139 2.50 10.41 13.10
N GLU A 140 3.05 9.62 14.01
CA GLU A 140 4.43 9.14 13.97
C GLU A 140 4.52 7.81 13.21
N LEU A 141 5.55 7.63 12.37
CA LEU A 141 5.90 6.32 11.81
C LEU A 141 6.71 5.54 12.86
N VAL A 142 6.03 4.68 13.62
CA VAL A 142 6.60 3.97 14.78
C VAL A 142 7.08 2.56 14.46
N GLY A 143 6.75 2.03 13.28
CA GLY A 143 7.14 0.69 12.86
C GLY A 143 7.29 0.55 11.35
N TYR A 144 8.34 -0.16 10.93
CA TYR A 144 8.59 -0.51 9.54
C TYR A 144 9.16 -1.93 9.46
N GLY A 145 8.47 -2.80 8.73
CA GLY A 145 8.90 -4.14 8.38
C GLY A 145 9.14 -4.25 6.88
N ALA A 146 10.22 -4.93 6.49
CA ALA A 146 10.57 -5.20 5.10
C ALA A 146 11.20 -6.58 4.97
N THR A 147 10.54 -7.49 4.27
CA THR A 147 11.00 -8.88 4.14
C THR A 147 10.83 -9.41 2.72
N SER A 148 11.42 -10.57 2.48
CA SER A 148 11.26 -11.34 1.26
C SER A 148 10.78 -12.76 1.59
N ASP A 149 9.91 -13.31 0.75
CA ASP A 149 9.44 -14.69 0.84
C ASP A 149 10.48 -15.67 0.31
N GLY A 150 11.04 -15.39 -0.88
CA GLY A 150 11.94 -16.33 -1.57
C GLY A 150 11.24 -17.65 -1.96
N PHE A 151 9.94 -17.59 -2.27
CA PHE A 151 9.07 -18.75 -2.46
C PHE A 151 8.53 -18.85 -3.90
N ASP A 152 7.51 -18.06 -4.25
CA ASP A 152 6.88 -18.03 -5.57
C ASP A 152 6.88 -16.60 -6.12
N MET A 153 6.81 -16.45 -7.45
CA MET A 153 6.83 -15.15 -8.11
C MET A 153 5.51 -14.38 -7.95
N VAL A 154 4.38 -15.09 -7.87
CA VAL A 154 3.03 -14.49 -7.89
C VAL A 154 2.28 -14.79 -6.59
N GLN A 155 2.49 -15.96 -6.00
CA GLN A 155 1.78 -16.37 -4.78
C GLN A 155 2.57 -16.01 -3.51
N PRO A 156 1.90 -15.47 -2.48
CA PRO A 156 2.55 -15.23 -1.18
C PRO A 156 2.75 -16.54 -0.42
N SER A 157 3.87 -16.64 0.29
CA SER A 157 4.18 -17.75 1.20
C SER A 157 3.40 -17.70 2.52
N GLY A 158 2.90 -16.53 2.90
CA GLY A 158 2.33 -16.25 4.23
C GLY A 158 3.38 -16.03 5.32
N GLU A 159 4.43 -16.88 5.40
CA GLU A 159 5.49 -16.77 6.40
C GLU A 159 6.29 -15.46 6.30
N GLY A 160 6.57 -14.98 5.09
CA GLY A 160 7.27 -13.70 4.93
C GLY A 160 6.45 -12.50 5.38
N ALA A 161 5.11 -12.55 5.21
CA ALA A 161 4.20 -11.56 5.77
C ALA A 161 4.19 -11.59 7.31
N VAL A 162 4.25 -12.78 7.93
CA VAL A 162 4.40 -12.93 9.39
C VAL A 162 5.67 -12.24 9.88
N ARG A 163 6.83 -12.52 9.25
CA ARG A 163 8.10 -11.85 9.61
C ARG A 163 8.02 -10.34 9.41
N CYS A 164 7.37 -9.89 8.33
CA CYS A 164 7.23 -8.47 8.01
C CYS A 164 6.44 -7.72 9.09
N MET A 165 5.26 -8.22 9.44
CA MET A 165 4.44 -7.65 10.51
C MET A 165 5.15 -7.72 11.86
N GLN A 166 5.80 -8.84 12.21
CA GLN A 166 6.59 -8.95 13.44
C GLN A 166 7.75 -7.95 13.51
N GLN A 167 8.44 -7.68 12.39
CA GLN A 167 9.47 -6.66 12.34
C GLN A 167 8.88 -5.27 12.58
N ALA A 168 7.75 -4.96 11.95
CA ALA A 168 7.07 -3.67 12.10
C ALA A 168 6.50 -3.46 13.52
N THR A 169 6.09 -4.53 14.22
CA THR A 169 5.51 -4.44 15.57
C THR A 169 6.51 -4.62 16.69
N LYS A 170 7.76 -5.01 16.39
CA LYS A 170 8.77 -5.44 17.37
C LYS A 170 8.98 -4.50 18.55
N TYR A 171 8.88 -3.18 18.32
CA TYR A 171 9.20 -2.15 19.31
C TYR A 171 8.00 -1.31 19.74
N LEU A 172 6.79 -1.69 19.32
CA LEU A 172 5.57 -0.95 19.69
C LEU A 172 5.31 -1.05 21.19
N GLN A 173 4.89 0.07 21.77
CA GLN A 173 4.45 0.14 23.18
C GLN A 173 2.93 0.05 23.31
N LYS A 174 2.19 0.44 22.26
CA LYS A 174 0.73 0.34 22.17
C LYS A 174 0.34 -0.79 21.20
N PRO A 175 -0.77 -1.51 21.45
CA PRO A 175 -1.27 -2.50 20.50
C PRO A 175 -1.71 -1.84 19.19
N VAL A 176 -1.77 -2.61 18.11
CA VAL A 176 -2.37 -2.15 16.85
C VAL A 176 -3.89 -2.24 17.00
N ASP A 177 -4.60 -1.16 16.68
CA ASP A 177 -6.06 -1.06 16.82
C ASP A 177 -6.77 -1.43 15.51
N TYR A 178 -6.13 -1.11 14.38
CA TYR A 178 -6.66 -1.31 13.03
C TYR A 178 -5.57 -1.76 12.05
N ILE A 179 -5.92 -2.70 11.19
CA ILE A 179 -5.11 -3.14 10.05
C ILE A 179 -5.84 -2.78 8.74
N ASN A 180 -5.22 -1.92 7.94
CA ASN A 180 -5.52 -1.84 6.52
C ASN A 180 -4.77 -2.99 5.81
N ALA A 181 -5.52 -4.01 5.41
CA ALA A 181 -4.97 -5.20 4.80
C ALA A 181 -4.42 -4.94 3.39
N HIS A 182 -3.47 -5.77 2.95
CA HIS A 182 -3.10 -5.84 1.55
C HIS A 182 -4.30 -6.29 0.69
N GLY A 183 -5.09 -7.27 1.15
CA GLY A 183 -6.44 -7.66 0.69
C GLY A 183 -6.83 -7.18 -0.71
N THR A 184 -6.38 -7.88 -1.75
CA THR A 184 -6.53 -7.45 -3.15
C THR A 184 -7.77 -8.01 -3.84
N SER A 185 -8.66 -8.70 -3.12
CA SER A 185 -9.80 -9.42 -3.73
C SER A 185 -9.35 -10.63 -4.56
N THR A 186 -8.21 -11.23 -4.19
CA THR A 186 -7.72 -12.46 -4.82
C THR A 186 -7.98 -13.68 -3.92
N PRO A 187 -8.35 -14.86 -4.49
CA PRO A 187 -8.70 -16.02 -3.66
C PRO A 187 -7.59 -16.46 -2.70
N ILE A 188 -6.36 -16.57 -3.21
CA ILE A 188 -5.20 -17.05 -2.43
C ILE A 188 -4.62 -15.94 -1.54
N GLY A 189 -4.43 -14.74 -2.08
CA GLY A 189 -3.74 -13.65 -1.38
C GLY A 189 -4.44 -13.24 -0.09
N ASP A 190 -5.76 -13.04 -0.17
CA ASP A 190 -6.57 -12.60 0.97
C ASP A 190 -6.50 -13.61 2.14
N VAL A 191 -6.62 -14.92 1.84
CA VAL A 191 -6.57 -15.97 2.88
C VAL A 191 -5.19 -16.07 3.51
N ARG A 192 -4.12 -16.03 2.71
CA ARG A 192 -2.75 -16.11 3.22
C ARG A 192 -2.38 -14.94 4.12
N GLU A 193 -2.88 -13.74 3.81
CA GLU A 193 -2.69 -12.59 4.68
C GLU A 193 -3.45 -12.77 6.00
N LEU A 194 -4.71 -13.22 5.99
CA LEU A 194 -5.48 -13.44 7.22
C LEU A 194 -4.84 -14.51 8.12
N GLU A 195 -4.34 -15.61 7.53
CA GLU A 195 -3.55 -16.61 8.26
C GLU A 195 -2.30 -16.00 8.92
N ALA A 196 -1.60 -15.12 8.20
CA ALA A 196 -0.42 -14.43 8.72
C ALA A 196 -0.79 -13.45 9.86
N ILE A 197 -1.89 -12.70 9.71
CA ILE A 197 -2.39 -11.79 10.75
C ILE A 197 -2.77 -12.59 12.00
N SER A 198 -3.54 -13.67 11.85
CA SER A 198 -3.91 -14.55 12.97
C SER A 198 -2.67 -15.08 13.70
N LYS A 199 -1.63 -15.49 12.97
CA LYS A 199 -0.37 -15.98 13.57
C LYS A 199 0.42 -14.90 14.31
N VAL A 200 0.35 -13.64 13.90
CA VAL A 200 1.06 -12.53 14.54
C VAL A 200 0.33 -12.02 15.78
N PHE A 201 -1.00 -11.88 15.70
CA PHE A 201 -1.79 -11.23 16.73
C PHE A 201 -2.51 -12.20 17.68
N GLY A 202 -2.59 -13.49 17.35
CA GLY A 202 -3.24 -14.51 18.18
C GLY A 202 -4.70 -14.17 18.44
N ASP A 203 -5.11 -14.18 19.71
CA ASP A 203 -6.48 -13.86 20.12
C ASP A 203 -6.79 -12.35 20.10
N ASN A 204 -5.78 -11.49 19.90
CA ASN A 204 -5.92 -10.03 19.93
C ASN A 204 -5.81 -9.42 18.54
N VAL A 205 -6.48 -10.02 17.56
CA VAL A 205 -6.48 -9.51 16.18
C VAL A 205 -7.12 -8.10 16.15
N PRO A 206 -6.43 -7.07 15.58
CA PRO A 206 -7.01 -5.74 15.41
C PRO A 206 -8.18 -5.75 14.43
N THR A 207 -9.01 -4.71 14.42
CA THR A 207 -10.06 -4.59 13.39
C THR A 207 -9.43 -4.55 12.00
N ILE A 208 -9.98 -5.27 11.03
CA ILE A 208 -9.43 -5.36 9.66
C ILE A 208 -10.43 -4.80 8.66
N SER A 209 -9.93 -4.04 7.69
CA SER A 209 -10.65 -3.79 6.45
C SER A 209 -9.71 -3.79 5.24
N SER A 210 -10.26 -4.02 4.05
CA SER A 210 -9.56 -3.73 2.80
C SER A 210 -10.19 -2.53 2.12
N THR A 211 -9.45 -1.43 2.06
CA THR A 211 -9.83 -0.23 1.29
C THR A 211 -9.79 -0.46 -0.22
N LYS A 212 -9.15 -1.54 -0.70
CA LYS A 212 -9.10 -1.88 -2.13
C LYS A 212 -10.45 -2.33 -2.68
N SER A 213 -11.38 -2.78 -1.83
CA SER A 213 -12.77 -3.04 -2.25
C SER A 213 -13.44 -1.77 -2.81
N LEU A 214 -13.08 -0.59 -2.30
CA LEU A 214 -13.59 0.70 -2.78
C LEU A 214 -12.70 1.33 -3.86
N THR A 215 -11.39 1.14 -3.77
CA THR A 215 -10.40 1.94 -4.53
C THR A 215 -9.75 1.19 -5.69
N GLY A 216 -9.98 -0.12 -5.79
CA GLY A 216 -9.17 -0.99 -6.64
C GLY A 216 -7.71 -1.04 -6.18
N HIS A 217 -6.83 -1.57 -7.02
CA HIS A 217 -5.42 -1.71 -6.71
C HIS A 217 -4.56 -0.81 -7.60
N ALA A 218 -4.03 0.26 -7.00
CA ALA A 218 -3.22 1.28 -7.68
C ALA A 218 -1.73 0.93 -7.79
N LEU A 219 -1.39 -0.37 -7.75
CA LEU A 219 -0.03 -0.92 -7.90
C LEU A 219 1.04 -0.11 -7.14
N GLY A 220 1.93 0.61 -7.84
CA GLY A 220 2.99 1.41 -7.23
C GLY A 220 2.51 2.47 -6.24
N ALA A 221 1.29 2.99 -6.40
CA ALA A 221 0.68 4.00 -5.52
C ALA A 221 -0.12 3.41 -4.34
N ALA A 222 -0.34 2.09 -4.31
CA ALA A 222 -1.22 1.46 -3.32
C ALA A 222 -0.77 1.73 -1.87
N GLY A 223 0.49 1.48 -1.56
CA GLY A 223 1.03 1.63 -0.20
C GLY A 223 0.89 3.05 0.37
N VAL A 224 1.15 4.10 -0.42
CA VAL A 224 0.99 5.48 0.05
C VAL A 224 -0.48 5.91 0.14
N ASN A 225 -1.33 5.47 -0.80
CA ASN A 225 -2.75 5.75 -0.73
C ASN A 225 -3.36 5.12 0.55
N GLU A 226 -3.01 3.87 0.82
CA GLU A 226 -3.44 3.12 1.99
C GLU A 226 -2.90 3.72 3.30
N ALA A 227 -1.64 4.17 3.32
CA ALA A 227 -1.12 4.94 4.44
C ALA A 227 -1.96 6.20 4.67
N ILE A 228 -2.27 6.97 3.63
CA ILE A 228 -3.12 8.17 3.73
C ILE A 228 -4.52 7.81 4.25
N TYR A 229 -5.14 6.73 3.75
CA TYR A 229 -6.46 6.31 4.23
C TYR A 229 -6.43 5.92 5.71
N SER A 230 -5.42 5.15 6.13
CA SER A 230 -5.20 4.80 7.53
C SER A 230 -4.99 6.02 8.42
N LEU A 231 -4.25 7.03 7.95
CA LEU A 231 -4.05 8.29 8.67
C LEU A 231 -5.33 9.12 8.75
N LEU A 232 -6.16 9.14 7.70
CA LEU A 232 -7.46 9.81 7.72
C LEU A 232 -8.44 9.10 8.66
N MET A 233 -8.46 7.77 8.68
CA MET A 233 -9.24 6.98 9.63
C MET A 233 -8.79 7.22 11.07
N LEU A 234 -7.47 7.27 11.31
CA LEU A 234 -6.89 7.62 12.61
C LEU A 234 -7.29 9.05 13.02
N GLU A 235 -7.12 10.05 12.15
CA GLU A 235 -7.44 11.45 12.44
C GLU A 235 -8.92 11.65 12.78
N ASN A 236 -9.83 10.96 12.06
CA ASN A 236 -11.27 11.13 12.19
C ASN A 236 -11.95 10.05 13.07
N ASP A 237 -11.15 9.21 13.72
CA ASP A 237 -11.56 8.14 14.64
C ASP A 237 -12.69 7.22 14.13
N PHE A 238 -12.49 6.64 12.94
CA PHE A 238 -13.39 5.64 12.38
C PHE A 238 -12.64 4.54 11.64
N VAL A 239 -13.25 3.37 11.50
CA VAL A 239 -12.81 2.31 10.59
C VAL A 239 -13.82 2.18 9.45
N CYS A 240 -13.35 2.20 8.20
CA CYS A 240 -14.23 2.02 7.05
C CYS A 240 -14.74 0.58 6.95
N GLU A 241 -15.92 0.42 6.35
CA GLU A 241 -16.40 -0.91 5.96
C GLU A 241 -15.41 -1.58 4.99
N SER A 242 -15.15 -2.86 5.19
CA SER A 242 -14.56 -3.72 4.17
C SER A 242 -15.64 -4.04 3.13
N ALA A 243 -15.77 -3.15 2.15
CA ALA A 243 -16.93 -3.10 1.26
C ALA A 243 -17.11 -4.34 0.38
N HIS A 244 -18.34 -4.50 -0.13
CA HIS A 244 -18.76 -5.46 -1.15
C HIS A 244 -18.69 -6.95 -0.74
N ILE A 245 -18.63 -7.22 0.57
CA ILE A 245 -18.75 -8.56 1.13
C ILE A 245 -20.23 -8.92 1.27
N SER A 246 -20.78 -9.56 0.24
CA SER A 246 -22.10 -10.19 0.28
C SER A 246 -22.07 -11.40 1.20
N ASP A 247 -21.14 -12.32 0.93
CA ASP A 247 -20.95 -13.55 1.70
C ASP A 247 -19.48 -13.66 2.10
N LEU A 248 -19.22 -13.69 3.41
CA LEU A 248 -17.86 -13.74 3.94
C LEU A 248 -17.24 -15.12 3.64
N ASP A 249 -15.98 -15.13 3.22
CA ASP A 249 -15.23 -16.37 3.07
C ASP A 249 -15.13 -17.10 4.42
N PRO A 250 -15.40 -18.43 4.49
CA PRO A 250 -15.25 -19.20 5.72
C PRO A 250 -13.87 -19.06 6.39
N ALA A 251 -12.81 -18.82 5.62
CA ALA A 251 -11.46 -18.57 6.15
C ALA A 251 -11.34 -17.23 6.90
N ALA A 252 -12.27 -16.31 6.71
CA ALA A 252 -12.31 -15.00 7.35
C ALA A 252 -13.35 -14.90 8.49
N GLU A 253 -14.19 -15.93 8.73
CA GLU A 253 -15.27 -15.89 9.73
C GLU A 253 -14.80 -15.61 11.16
N ASN A 254 -13.59 -16.08 11.52
CA ASN A 254 -13.01 -15.88 12.85
C ASN A 254 -12.14 -14.62 12.96
N MET A 255 -12.13 -13.78 11.93
CA MET A 255 -11.35 -12.54 11.88
C MET A 255 -12.28 -11.33 12.09
N PRO A 256 -11.85 -10.28 12.82
CA PRO A 256 -12.65 -9.08 13.06
C PRO A 256 -12.69 -8.17 11.82
N ILE A 257 -13.26 -8.66 10.72
CA ILE A 257 -13.47 -7.90 9.48
C ILE A 257 -14.57 -6.87 9.72
N ALA A 258 -14.31 -5.59 9.46
CA ALA A 258 -15.28 -4.51 9.60
C ALA A 258 -16.41 -4.63 8.55
N ARG A 259 -17.50 -5.33 8.89
CA ARG A 259 -18.68 -5.54 8.01
C ARG A 259 -19.58 -4.31 7.89
N SER A 260 -19.32 -3.26 8.67
CA SER A 260 -19.91 -1.94 8.56
C SER A 260 -18.90 -0.90 9.05
N ARG A 261 -19.09 0.38 8.71
CA ARG A 261 -18.30 1.47 9.30
C ARG A 261 -18.41 1.44 10.82
N VAL A 262 -17.29 1.62 11.52
CA VAL A 262 -17.20 1.73 12.98
C VAL A 262 -16.81 3.16 13.31
N ASP A 263 -17.68 3.89 14.00
CA ASP A 263 -17.43 5.26 14.47
C ASP A 263 -16.97 5.27 15.92
N ASN A 264 -16.17 6.27 16.30
CA ASN A 264 -15.55 6.39 17.63
C ASN A 264 -14.75 5.12 17.97
N ALA A 265 -13.93 4.68 17.02
CA ALA A 265 -13.21 3.41 17.10
C ALA A 265 -12.08 3.41 18.14
N GLY A 266 -11.72 4.57 18.70
CA GLY A 266 -10.65 4.73 19.66
C GLY A 266 -9.27 4.49 19.06
N LEU A 267 -9.06 4.82 17.78
CA LEU A 267 -7.82 4.51 17.07
C LEU A 267 -6.65 5.34 17.62
N THR A 268 -5.59 4.63 17.99
CA THR A 268 -4.31 5.20 18.40
C THR A 268 -3.16 4.69 17.54
N THR A 269 -3.20 3.44 17.10
CA THR A 269 -2.13 2.78 16.34
C THR A 269 -2.73 2.01 15.18
N VAL A 270 -2.29 2.31 13.96
CA VAL A 270 -2.80 1.69 12.73
C VAL A 270 -1.66 1.05 11.95
N MET A 271 -1.91 -0.13 11.39
CA MET A 271 -0.97 -0.83 10.53
C MET A 271 -1.50 -0.88 9.09
N SER A 272 -0.61 -0.76 8.11
CA SER A 272 -0.93 -0.99 6.70
C SER A 272 0.04 -1.99 6.10
N ASN A 273 -0.50 -3.02 5.45
CA ASN A 273 0.27 -4.06 4.77
C ASN A 273 0.31 -3.86 3.26
N SER A 274 1.45 -4.16 2.65
CA SER A 274 1.60 -4.18 1.20
C SER A 274 2.54 -5.32 0.80
N PHE A 275 1.99 -6.35 0.16
CA PHE A 275 2.72 -7.55 -0.25
C PHE A 275 2.70 -7.64 -1.78
N GLY A 276 3.88 -7.61 -2.40
CA GLY A 276 4.05 -7.52 -3.85
C GLY A 276 4.54 -8.81 -4.49
N PHE A 277 4.32 -8.91 -5.80
CA PHE A 277 4.94 -9.94 -6.65
C PHE A 277 6.46 -9.98 -6.45
N GLY A 278 7.03 -11.18 -6.64
CA GLY A 278 8.40 -11.51 -6.24
C GLY A 278 8.55 -11.79 -4.74
N GLY A 279 7.43 -11.86 -4.01
CA GLY A 279 7.41 -12.14 -2.58
C GLY A 279 8.02 -11.03 -1.74
N THR A 280 7.82 -9.77 -2.12
CA THR A 280 8.38 -8.59 -1.44
C THR A 280 7.34 -7.98 -0.51
N ASN A 281 7.67 -7.85 0.78
CA ASN A 281 6.69 -7.50 1.80
C ASN A 281 7.07 -6.23 2.53
N CYS A 282 6.08 -5.35 2.73
CA CYS A 282 6.21 -4.15 3.54
C CYS A 282 5.03 -4.03 4.52
N SER A 283 5.33 -3.67 5.77
CA SER A 283 4.32 -3.31 6.76
C SER A 283 4.75 -2.01 7.45
N LEU A 284 3.84 -1.04 7.50
CA LEU A 284 4.05 0.26 8.14
C LEU A 284 3.10 0.38 9.33
N VAL A 285 3.58 0.94 10.44
CA VAL A 285 2.77 1.23 11.62
C VAL A 285 2.85 2.72 11.93
N PHE A 286 1.69 3.35 12.01
CA PHE A 286 1.53 4.76 12.36
C PHE A 286 0.82 4.88 13.70
N GLN A 287 1.28 5.79 14.54
CA GLN A 287 0.70 6.04 15.85
C GLN A 287 0.34 7.51 16.01
N ARG A 288 -0.81 7.79 16.62
CA ARG A 288 -1.19 9.16 17.02
C ARG A 288 -0.08 9.75 17.88
N TYR A 289 0.31 10.97 17.53
CA TYR A 289 1.22 11.77 18.34
C TYR A 289 0.43 12.36 19.51
N ASP A 290 0.81 11.99 20.73
CA ASP A 290 0.30 12.58 21.96
C ASP A 290 1.45 13.45 22.54
N GLU A 291 1.19 14.75 22.76
CA GLU A 291 2.16 15.70 23.37
C GLU A 291 2.59 15.33 24.79
#